data_AF-A0AAN8MFE0-F1
#
_entry.id   AF-A0AAN8MFE0-F1
#
_cell.length_a   1.000
_cell.length_b   1.000
_cell.length_c   1.000
_cell.angle_alpha   90.00
_cell.angle_beta   90.00
_cell.angle_gamma   90.00
#
_symmetry.space_group_name_H-M   'P 1'
#
loop_
_entity.id
_entity.type
_entity.pdbx_description
1 polymer ?
#
loop_
_entity_poly.entity_id
_entity_poly.type
_entity_poly.pdbx_seq_one_letter_code
_entity_poly.pdbx_strand_id
1 'polypeptide(L)'
;MAGVTLDKHSGQFGTINNFRLGRLPSVPVEWNEINAAWGQTVLLRFLRYRLDPYGNHSNLESLTDKSKELPLYCSGGLHFFWDNKFDHAMVAFLDCVQQFKEEVEKGDTGFRLPYRMDVEKGKIEDTGGRGGSYSIKTQFNSEEQWTKALKFMLTNLKWGLAWVSSQFYNR
;
A
#
# COMPACT_ATOMS: atom_id res chain seq x y z
N MET A 1 -11.16 10.94 10.55
CA MET A 1 -10.63 9.66 10.04
C MET A 1 -10.21 9.89 8.60
N ALA A 2 -8.97 9.57 8.22
CA ALA A 2 -8.51 9.70 6.84
C ALA A 2 -9.38 8.81 5.93
N GLY A 3 -9.97 9.41 4.90
CA GLY A 3 -10.92 8.73 4.03
C GLY A 3 -10.18 7.92 2.97
N VAL A 4 -10.01 6.61 3.21
CA VAL A 4 -9.66 5.69 2.12
C VAL A 4 -10.91 5.50 1.25
N THR A 5 -11.13 6.45 0.35
CA THR A 5 -12.23 6.42 -0.60
C THR A 5 -11.77 5.64 -1.82
N LEU A 6 -12.13 4.35 -1.93
CA LEU A 6 -12.12 3.65 -3.22
C LEU A 6 -13.24 4.26 -4.06
N ASP A 7 -12.94 5.34 -4.76
CA ASP A 7 -13.97 6.02 -5.53
C ASP A 7 -14.39 5.14 -6.70
N LYS A 8 -15.69 4.80 -6.77
CA LYS A 8 -16.25 3.95 -7.83
C LYS A 8 -16.02 4.57 -9.22
N HIS A 9 -15.74 5.88 -9.26
CA HIS A 9 -15.51 6.69 -10.45
C HIS A 9 -14.04 6.78 -10.90
N SER A 10 -13.06 6.30 -10.12
CA SER A 10 -11.63 6.32 -10.50
C SER A 10 -11.18 5.12 -11.35
N GLY A 11 -12.11 4.25 -11.75
CA GLY A 11 -11.85 3.13 -12.64
C GLY A 11 -10.81 2.14 -12.09
N GLN A 12 -9.65 2.06 -12.76
CA GLN A 12 -8.59 1.08 -12.49
C GLN A 12 -7.71 1.43 -11.27
N PHE A 13 -7.75 2.67 -10.77
CA PHE A 13 -6.92 3.12 -9.65
C PHE A 13 -7.57 2.89 -8.28
N GLY A 14 -6.74 2.76 -7.24
CA GLY A 14 -7.13 3.00 -5.86
C GLY A 14 -6.80 4.43 -5.45
N THR A 15 -7.66 5.08 -4.68
CA THR A 15 -7.48 6.46 -4.23
C THR A 15 -7.51 6.59 -2.70
N ILE A 16 -6.73 7.52 -2.16
CA ILE A 16 -6.69 7.88 -0.73
C ILE A 16 -6.66 9.41 -0.60
N ASN A 17 -7.61 9.99 0.12
CA ASN A 17 -7.75 11.46 0.25
C ASN A 17 -7.66 12.20 -1.11
N ASN A 18 -8.31 11.67 -2.15
CA ASN A 18 -8.31 12.17 -3.54
C ASN A 18 -7.00 12.03 -4.33
N PHE A 19 -5.97 11.37 -3.78
CA PHE A 19 -4.75 11.06 -4.52
C PHE A 19 -4.79 9.64 -5.11
N ARG A 20 -4.44 9.49 -6.39
CA ARG A 20 -4.36 8.19 -7.07
C ARG A 20 -3.05 7.48 -6.76
N LEU A 21 -3.16 6.23 -6.32
CA LEU A 21 -2.02 5.36 -6.06
C LEU A 21 -1.85 4.37 -7.21
N GLY A 22 -0.97 4.71 -8.14
CA GLY A 22 -0.64 3.92 -9.32
C GLY A 22 -0.50 4.77 -10.58
N ARG A 23 -0.16 4.13 -11.69
CA ARG A 23 0.04 4.75 -13.00
C ARG A 23 -0.47 3.82 -14.10
N LEU A 24 -0.98 4.36 -15.20
CA LEU A 24 -1.33 3.58 -16.40
C LEU A 24 -0.73 4.24 -17.64
N PRO A 25 -0.44 3.49 -18.71
CA PRO A 25 0.07 4.09 -19.94
C PRO A 25 -0.90 5.10 -20.57
N SER A 26 -2.21 4.87 -20.42
CA SER A 26 -3.26 5.77 -20.89
C SER A 26 -3.52 6.95 -19.97
N VAL A 27 -3.11 6.88 -18.70
CA VAL A 27 -3.30 7.92 -17.68
C VAL A 27 -2.01 8.02 -16.86
N PRO A 28 -1.01 8.80 -17.35
CA PRO A 28 0.27 8.94 -16.68
C PRO A 28 0.09 9.84 -15.44
N VAL A 29 -0.20 9.22 -14.29
CA VAL A 29 -0.27 9.92 -13.00
C VAL A 29 1.13 10.43 -12.64
N GLU A 30 1.20 11.69 -12.21
CA GLU A 30 2.42 12.35 -11.78
C GLU A 30 2.98 11.74 -10.49
N TRP A 31 4.30 11.60 -10.41
CA TRP A 31 4.96 11.00 -9.25
C TRP A 31 4.70 11.76 -7.95
N ASN A 32 4.54 13.08 -8.02
CA ASN A 32 4.16 13.89 -6.85
C ASN A 32 2.81 13.45 -6.25
N GLU A 33 1.85 13.07 -7.08
CA GLU A 33 0.55 12.57 -6.63
C GLU A 33 0.69 11.18 -5.98
N ILE A 34 1.48 10.29 -6.61
CA ILE A 34 1.75 8.94 -6.08
C ILE A 34 2.49 9.01 -4.74
N ASN A 35 3.49 9.89 -4.62
CA ASN A 35 4.24 10.09 -3.38
C ASN A 35 3.33 10.66 -2.28
N ALA A 36 2.44 11.60 -2.62
CA ALA A 36 1.44 12.12 -1.69
C ALA A 36 0.48 11.01 -1.23
N ALA A 37 0.01 10.15 -2.13
CA ALA A 37 -0.82 9.00 -1.79
C ALA A 37 -0.10 8.03 -0.83
N TRP A 38 1.18 7.72 -1.09
CA TRP A 38 2.00 6.91 -0.20
C TRP A 38 2.18 7.54 1.19
N GLY A 39 2.48 8.84 1.25
CA GLY A 39 2.57 9.57 2.52
C GLY A 39 1.26 9.51 3.34
N GLN A 40 0.10 9.57 2.67
CA GLN A 40 -1.20 9.40 3.33
C GLN A 40 -1.43 7.96 3.81
N THR A 41 -1.03 6.94 3.04
CA THR A 41 -1.15 5.53 3.48
C THR A 41 -0.29 5.22 4.70
N VAL A 42 0.88 5.84 4.77
CA VAL A 42 1.84 5.75 5.87
C VAL A 42 1.28 6.35 7.16
N LEU A 43 0.55 7.46 7.06
CA LEU A 43 -0.06 8.13 8.21
C LEU A 43 -1.08 7.26 8.96
N LEU A 44 -1.53 6.15 8.38
CA LEU A 44 -2.42 5.18 9.01
C LEU A 44 -1.75 4.36 10.15
N ARG A 45 -0.48 4.63 10.48
CA ARG A 45 0.32 4.14 11.65
C ARG A 45 0.20 2.64 11.94
N PHE A 46 1.13 1.87 11.38
CA PHE A 46 1.40 0.48 11.79
C PHE A 46 2.52 0.39 12.84
N LEU A 47 2.39 -0.55 13.78
CA LEU A 47 3.08 -0.65 15.08
C LEU A 47 4.58 -1.01 15.07
N ARG A 48 5.30 -0.98 13.92
CA ARG A 48 6.72 -1.38 13.84
C ARG A 48 7.67 -0.43 13.12
N TYR A 49 7.22 0.73 12.63
CA TYR A 49 8.10 1.69 11.96
C TYR A 49 7.78 3.11 12.45
N ARG A 50 8.81 3.87 12.85
CA ARG A 50 8.66 5.30 13.14
C ARG A 50 8.69 6.02 11.80
N LEU A 51 7.49 6.26 11.28
CA LEU A 51 7.30 6.92 10.00
C LEU A 51 7.35 8.43 10.23
N ASP A 52 8.28 9.10 9.56
CA ASP A 52 8.35 10.56 9.56
C ASP A 52 7.60 11.07 8.31
N PRO A 53 6.35 11.56 8.46
CA PRO A 53 5.55 12.01 7.33
C PRO A 53 6.08 13.37 6.81
N TYR A 54 7.19 13.34 6.07
CA TYR A 54 7.73 14.51 5.37
C TYR A 54 7.02 14.76 4.02
N GLY A 55 5.68 14.80 4.03
CA GLY A 55 4.89 15.12 2.84
C GLY A 55 5.23 14.28 1.61
N ASN A 56 5.76 14.90 0.56
CA ASN A 56 6.15 14.28 -0.71
C ASN A 56 7.53 13.58 -0.70
N HIS A 57 8.22 13.53 0.46
CA HIS A 57 9.52 12.86 0.67
C HIS A 57 9.49 11.94 1.89
N SER A 58 8.43 11.13 2.02
CA SER A 58 8.26 10.24 3.17
C SER A 58 9.33 9.14 3.19
N ASN A 59 9.95 8.88 4.34
CA ASN A 59 10.96 7.84 4.54
C ASN A 59 10.47 6.80 5.58
N LEU A 60 10.78 5.53 5.35
CA LEU A 60 10.67 4.45 6.33
C LEU A 60 12.01 4.28 7.05
N GLU A 61 12.04 4.40 8.38
CA GLU A 61 13.18 3.97 9.21
C GLU A 61 12.89 2.57 9.78
N SER A 62 13.71 1.58 9.44
CA SER A 62 13.61 0.24 10.05
C SER A 62 14.00 0.27 11.52
N LEU A 63 13.15 -0.26 12.41
CA LEU A 63 13.46 -0.36 13.85
C LEU A 63 14.57 -1.38 14.17
N THR A 64 14.89 -2.30 13.26
CA THR A 64 15.93 -3.32 13.44
C THR A 64 17.29 -2.93 12.85
N ASP A 65 17.33 -2.00 11.90
CA ASP A 65 18.57 -1.58 11.24
C ASP A 65 18.47 -0.10 10.84
N LYS A 66 19.07 0.77 11.66
CA LYS A 66 19.06 2.23 11.48
C LYS A 66 19.88 2.72 10.27
N SER A 67 20.64 1.84 9.62
CA SER A 67 21.47 2.16 8.45
C SER A 67 20.71 2.11 7.12
N LYS A 68 19.51 1.52 7.11
CA LYS A 68 18.77 1.23 5.88
C LYS A 68 17.78 2.35 5.55
N GLU A 69 18.17 3.24 4.64
CA GLU A 69 17.26 4.25 4.07
C GLU A 69 16.25 3.58 3.13
N LEU A 70 14.95 3.72 3.45
CA LEU A 70 13.84 3.22 2.63
C LEU A 70 12.93 4.40 2.21
N PRO A 71 13.33 5.16 1.19
CA PRO A 71 12.52 6.26 0.67
C PRO A 71 11.23 5.76 0.02
N LEU A 72 10.08 6.30 0.45
CA LEU A 72 8.77 6.13 -0.17
C LEU A 72 8.44 7.33 -1.08
N TYR A 73 9.44 7.84 -1.80
CA TYR A 73 9.26 8.85 -2.82
C TYR A 73 10.13 8.52 -4.02
N CYS A 74 9.61 8.79 -5.22
CA CYS A 74 10.37 8.65 -6.47
C CYS A 74 10.28 9.94 -7.29
N SER A 75 11.38 10.34 -7.92
CA SER A 75 11.49 11.55 -8.75
C SER A 75 11.15 11.31 -10.23
N GLY A 76 10.84 10.06 -10.62
CA GLY A 76 10.62 9.66 -12.01
C GLY A 76 11.90 9.61 -12.88
N GLY A 77 11.77 9.25 -14.16
CA GLY A 77 12.87 9.15 -15.14
C GLY A 77 13.48 7.75 -15.30
N LEU A 78 14.48 7.57 -16.17
CA LEU A 78 15.18 6.28 -16.40
C LEU A 78 15.83 5.68 -15.14
N HIS A 79 16.10 6.50 -14.12
CA HIS A 79 16.60 6.09 -12.81
C HIS A 79 15.59 5.22 -12.02
N PHE A 80 14.31 5.27 -12.41
CA PHE A 80 13.21 4.41 -11.94
C PHE A 80 13.45 2.92 -12.18
N PHE A 81 14.16 2.56 -13.25
CA PHE A 81 14.45 1.16 -13.56
C PHE A 81 15.53 0.55 -12.66
N TRP A 82 16.31 1.38 -11.95
CA TRP A 82 17.54 0.96 -11.26
C TRP A 82 17.49 1.08 -9.74
N ASP A 83 16.57 1.88 -9.17
CA ASP A 83 16.49 2.03 -7.72
C ASP A 83 15.57 0.98 -7.08
N ASN A 84 16.18 -0.08 -6.57
CA ASN A 84 15.48 -1.13 -5.84
C ASN A 84 14.98 -0.66 -4.45
N LYS A 85 15.39 0.51 -3.96
CA LYS A 85 15.00 1.00 -2.62
C LYS A 85 13.49 1.20 -2.52
N PHE A 86 12.86 1.72 -3.57
CA PHE A 86 11.41 1.93 -3.60
C PHE A 86 10.64 0.61 -3.58
N ASP A 87 11.10 -0.39 -4.33
CA ASP A 87 10.53 -1.74 -4.30
C ASP A 87 10.69 -2.40 -2.92
N HIS A 88 11.85 -2.25 -2.27
CA HIS A 88 12.04 -2.73 -0.91
C HIS A 88 11.14 -2.01 0.09
N ALA A 89 10.95 -0.70 -0.06
CA ALA A 89 10.07 0.09 0.79
C ALA A 89 8.60 -0.36 0.66
N MET A 90 8.13 -0.60 -0.57
CA MET A 90 6.77 -1.11 -0.81
C MET A 90 6.56 -2.52 -0.26
N VAL A 91 7.56 -3.41 -0.38
CA VAL A 91 7.50 -4.76 0.22
C VAL A 91 7.50 -4.70 1.75
N ALA A 92 8.33 -3.83 2.35
CA ALA A 92 8.31 -3.61 3.79
C ALA A 92 6.97 -3.04 4.27
N PHE A 93 6.35 -2.15 3.48
CA PHE A 93 5.00 -1.69 3.77
C PHE A 93 3.98 -2.83 3.66
N LEU A 94 4.07 -3.69 2.65
CA LEU A 94 3.20 -4.87 2.52
C LEU A 94 3.31 -5.80 3.74
N ASP A 95 4.51 -6.00 4.27
CA ASP A 95 4.75 -6.74 5.51
C ASP A 95 4.01 -6.10 6.71
N CYS A 96 4.03 -4.76 6.82
CA CYS A 96 3.26 -4.06 7.85
C CYS A 96 1.76 -4.32 7.73
N VAL A 97 1.22 -4.32 6.50
CA VAL A 97 -0.21 -4.60 6.27
C VAL A 97 -0.55 -6.05 6.60
N GLN A 98 0.36 -6.99 6.32
CA GLN A 98 0.20 -8.40 6.68
C GLN A 98 0.19 -8.61 8.21
N GLN A 99 1.08 -7.95 8.96
CA GLN A 99 1.05 -7.99 10.42
C GLN A 99 -0.24 -7.39 10.99
N PHE A 100 -0.70 -6.29 10.40
CA PHE A 100 -1.99 -5.72 10.77
C PHE A 100 -3.15 -6.67 10.51
N LYS A 101 -3.15 -7.35 9.35
CA LYS A 101 -4.12 -8.41 9.03
C LYS A 101 -4.14 -9.46 10.14
N GLU A 102 -2.98 -9.97 10.52
CA GLU A 102 -2.86 -11.01 11.55
C GLU A 102 -3.43 -10.58 12.90
N GLU A 103 -3.25 -9.32 13.29
CA GLU A 103 -3.82 -8.78 14.53
C GLU A 103 -5.33 -8.50 14.46
N VAL A 104 -5.88 -8.08 13.32
CA VAL A 104 -7.35 -7.87 13.18
C VAL A 104 -8.12 -9.17 12.95
N GLU A 105 -7.48 -10.19 12.37
CA GLU A 105 -8.03 -11.54 12.26
C GLU A 105 -7.75 -12.39 13.51
N LYS A 106 -7.09 -11.81 14.52
CA LYS A 106 -6.80 -12.45 15.80
C LYS A 106 -8.06 -12.50 16.66
N GLY A 107 -8.36 -13.70 17.15
CA GLY A 107 -9.63 -13.95 17.81
C GLY A 107 -10.72 -14.21 16.76
N ASP A 108 -11.49 -15.26 16.99
CA ASP A 108 -12.40 -15.90 16.03
C ASP A 108 -13.61 -15.01 15.66
N THR A 109 -13.35 -13.84 15.08
CA THR A 109 -14.33 -12.80 14.77
C THR A 109 -15.03 -13.03 13.43
N GLY A 110 -14.64 -14.08 12.69
CA GLY A 110 -15.12 -14.35 11.32
C GLY A 110 -14.71 -13.31 10.28
N PHE A 111 -14.03 -12.22 10.68
CA PHE A 111 -13.55 -11.18 9.79
C PHE A 111 -12.30 -11.65 9.04
N ARG A 112 -12.26 -11.42 7.74
CA ARG A 112 -11.08 -11.67 6.91
C ARG A 112 -10.91 -10.57 5.87
N LEU A 113 -9.67 -10.17 5.63
CA LEU A 113 -9.35 -9.26 4.55
C LEU A 113 -9.57 -9.93 3.19
N PRO A 114 -10.09 -9.19 2.19
CA PRO A 114 -10.53 -9.78 0.92
C PRO A 114 -9.37 -10.25 0.02
N TYR A 115 -8.18 -9.66 0.15
CA TYR A 115 -7.02 -10.00 -0.67
C TYR A 115 -5.90 -10.60 0.19
N ARG A 116 -5.35 -11.74 -0.23
CA ARG A 116 -4.21 -12.35 0.45
C ARG A 116 -2.91 -11.66 0.04
N MET A 117 -1.95 -11.57 0.96
CA MET A 117 -0.65 -10.92 0.73
C MET A 117 0.44 -11.98 0.89
N ASP A 118 1.32 -12.10 -0.10
CA ASP A 118 2.53 -12.92 -0.09
C ASP A 118 3.73 -11.95 0.02
N VAL A 119 4.17 -11.73 1.26
CA VAL A 119 5.22 -10.75 1.59
C VAL A 119 6.57 -11.19 1.01
N GLU A 120 6.89 -12.48 1.06
CA GLU A 120 8.15 -13.02 0.54
C GLU A 120 8.31 -12.73 -0.95
N LYS A 121 7.23 -12.88 -1.72
CA LYS A 121 7.23 -12.58 -3.16
C LYS A 121 6.94 -11.11 -3.47
N GLY A 122 6.45 -10.33 -2.50
CA GLY A 122 5.99 -8.96 -2.71
C GLY A 122 4.74 -8.89 -3.59
N LYS A 123 3.79 -9.81 -3.39
CA LYS A 123 2.60 -9.96 -4.23
C LYS A 123 1.30 -9.93 -3.44
N ILE A 124 0.23 -9.53 -4.10
CA ILE A 124 -1.13 -9.53 -3.58
C ILE A 124 -2.01 -10.39 -4.48
N GLU A 125 -2.77 -11.29 -3.88
CA GLU A 125 -3.57 -12.30 -4.53
C GLU A 125 -5.06 -11.97 -4.46
N ASP A 126 -5.71 -12.09 -5.62
CA ASP A 126 -7.15 -11.97 -5.78
C ASP A 126 -7.85 -13.29 -5.44
N THR A 127 -8.03 -13.52 -4.14
CA THR A 127 -8.68 -14.73 -3.60
C THR A 127 -10.20 -14.78 -3.81
N GLY A 128 -10.82 -13.63 -4.10
CA GLY A 128 -12.27 -13.52 -4.34
C GLY A 128 -12.69 -13.42 -5.81
N GLY A 129 -11.73 -13.22 -6.72
CA GLY A 129 -11.97 -13.00 -8.15
C GLY A 129 -11.40 -14.12 -9.04
N ARG A 130 -10.57 -13.77 -10.03
CA ARG A 130 -10.05 -14.72 -11.05
C ARG A 130 -8.80 -15.50 -10.62
N GLY A 131 -8.37 -15.40 -9.36
CA GLY A 131 -7.20 -16.12 -8.84
C GLY A 131 -5.84 -15.58 -9.31
N GLY A 132 -5.75 -14.27 -9.61
CA GLY A 132 -4.50 -13.64 -10.06
C GLY A 132 -3.60 -13.18 -8.91
N SER A 133 -2.28 -13.26 -9.09
CA SER A 133 -1.26 -12.73 -8.18
C SER A 133 -0.53 -11.56 -8.83
N TYR A 134 -0.54 -10.39 -8.18
CA TYR A 134 -0.04 -9.13 -8.72
C TYR A 134 1.10 -8.58 -7.86
N SER A 135 2.20 -8.17 -8.48
CA SER A 135 3.37 -7.65 -7.77
C SER A 135 3.20 -6.20 -7.37
N ILE A 136 3.63 -5.86 -6.15
CA ILE A 136 3.71 -4.46 -5.68
C ILE A 136 5.01 -3.78 -6.13
N LYS A 137 5.99 -4.55 -6.60
CA LYS A 137 7.26 -4.05 -7.13
C LYS A 137 7.06 -3.46 -8.53
N THR A 138 7.81 -2.42 -8.88
CA THR A 138 7.80 -1.83 -10.22
C THR A 138 8.74 -2.57 -11.17
N GLN A 139 9.83 -3.19 -10.68
CA GLN A 139 10.73 -3.95 -11.52
C GLN A 139 10.06 -5.18 -12.16
N PHE A 140 10.32 -5.40 -13.45
CA PHE A 140 9.77 -6.49 -14.26
C PHE A 140 8.23 -6.59 -14.19
N ASN A 141 7.55 -5.47 -13.99
CA ASN A 141 6.10 -5.40 -13.82
C ASN A 141 5.49 -4.43 -14.83
N SER A 142 4.22 -4.62 -15.17
CA SER A 142 3.47 -3.64 -15.98
C SER A 142 2.84 -2.59 -15.08
N GLU A 143 2.69 -1.36 -15.59
CA GLU A 143 2.04 -0.28 -14.85
C GLU A 143 0.60 -0.64 -14.43
N GLU A 144 -0.12 -1.40 -15.27
CA GLU A 144 -1.47 -1.89 -14.99
C GLU A 144 -1.50 -2.92 -13.85
N GLN A 145 -0.59 -3.89 -13.87
CA GLN A 145 -0.50 -4.92 -12.83
C GLN A 145 -0.07 -4.32 -11.51
N TRP A 146 0.90 -3.41 -11.54
CA TRP A 146 1.34 -2.65 -10.38
C TRP A 146 0.21 -1.83 -9.77
N THR A 147 -0.49 -1.03 -10.58
CA THR A 147 -1.66 -0.25 -10.13
C THR A 147 -2.75 -1.12 -9.54
N LYS A 148 -2.98 -2.31 -10.13
CA LYS A 148 -3.96 -3.26 -9.60
C LYS A 148 -3.54 -3.81 -8.23
N ALA A 149 -2.26 -4.14 -8.04
CA ALA A 149 -1.75 -4.56 -6.74
C ALA A 149 -1.95 -3.46 -5.67
N LEU A 150 -1.59 -2.21 -6.00
CA LEU A 150 -1.78 -1.06 -5.10
C LEU A 150 -3.24 -0.82 -4.73
N LYS A 151 -4.16 -0.98 -5.70
CA LYS A 151 -5.59 -0.90 -5.45
C LYS A 151 -6.08 -1.98 -4.48
N PHE A 152 -5.60 -3.21 -4.62
CA PHE A 152 -5.94 -4.29 -3.70
C PHE A 152 -5.39 -4.05 -2.30
N MET A 153 -4.15 -3.56 -2.18
CA MET A 153 -3.58 -3.14 -0.91
C MET A 153 -4.44 -2.07 -0.21
N LEU A 154 -4.80 -1.00 -0.92
CA LEU A 154 -5.68 0.05 -0.39
C LEU A 154 -7.05 -0.49 0.03
N THR A 155 -7.56 -1.50 -0.69
CA THR A 155 -8.83 -2.14 -0.32
C THR A 155 -8.71 -2.91 0.98
N ASN A 156 -7.63 -3.69 1.17
CA ASN A 156 -7.35 -4.35 2.44
C ASN A 156 -7.29 -3.34 3.60
N LEU A 157 -6.58 -2.22 3.40
CA LEU A 157 -6.49 -1.15 4.40
C LEU A 157 -7.87 -0.57 4.73
N LYS A 158 -8.70 -0.28 3.72
CA LYS A 158 -10.06 0.21 3.92
C LYS A 158 -10.91 -0.74 4.76
N TRP A 159 -10.85 -2.04 4.46
CA TRP A 159 -11.59 -3.07 5.19
C TRP A 159 -11.14 -3.17 6.64
N GLY A 160 -9.82 -3.20 6.88
CA GLY A 160 -9.31 -3.24 8.24
C GLY A 160 -9.62 -1.97 9.04
N LEU A 161 -9.56 -0.78 8.43
CA LEU A 161 -9.99 0.47 9.09
C LEU A 161 -11.48 0.45 9.46
N ALA A 162 -12.33 -0.07 8.57
CA ALA A 162 -13.76 -0.21 8.84
C ALA A 162 -14.02 -1.17 10.02
N TRP A 163 -13.29 -2.29 10.07
CA TRP A 163 -13.36 -3.23 11.18
C TRP A 163 -12.88 -2.62 12.49
N VAL A 164 -11.70 -1.98 12.50
CA VAL A 164 -11.17 -1.31 13.69
C VAL A 164 -12.17 -0.27 14.20
N SER A 165 -12.76 0.53 13.28
CA SER A 165 -13.78 1.52 13.64
C SER A 165 -15.03 0.89 14.24
N SER A 166 -15.48 -0.27 13.75
CA SER A 166 -16.65 -0.97 14.31
C SER A 166 -16.36 -1.57 15.69
N GLN A 167 -15.13 -2.00 15.97
CA GLN A 167 -14.73 -2.47 17.31
C GLN A 167 -14.71 -1.33 18.33
N PHE A 168 -14.30 -0.11 17.93
CA PHE A 168 -14.29 1.06 18.81
C PHE A 168 -15.67 1.70 19.00
N TYR A 169 -16.60 1.55 18.05
CA TYR A 169 -17.98 2.05 18.19
C TYR A 169 -18.86 1.13 19.04
N ASN A 170 -18.50 -0.15 19.16
CA ASN A 170 -19.20 -1.14 19.98
C ASN A 170 -18.63 -1.25 21.42
N ARG A 171 -17.79 -0.30 21.83
CA ARG A 171 -17.34 -0.10 23.22
C ARG A 171 -17.87 1.22 23.75
#